data_AF-A0A7C7WRR9-F1
#
_entry.id   AF-A0A7C7WRR9-F1
#
_cell.length_a   1.000
_cell.length_b   1.000
_cell.length_c   1.000
_cell.angle_alpha   90.00
_cell.angle_beta   90.00
_cell.angle_gamma   90.00
#
_symmetry.space_group_name_H-M   'P 1'
#
loop_
_entity.id
_entity.type
_entity.pdbx_description
1 polymer ?
#
loop_
_entity_poly.entity_id
_entity_poly.type
_entity_poly.pdbx_seq_one_letter_code
_entity_poly.pdbx_strand_id
1 'polypeptide(L)'
;MPLGRQSPTSAVVVEKSPAVQNEPALQTSSPVDRFGMPDTDATNENEDFLTFGVLAELGLAALTFLFAWMLGGQPLEAWINDWRDPLVAVTRIGIGLLATLPMLLVYAVLDRLPLAPLESIHKAVEDHLLRRLANADLAGIAALALAAGFAEEMLFRGWLQPRIADLVGHPWGVWAGIGVASVAFGVCHWLNWAYALLATLIGVYLGWLAVFSNGILAPAVAHTSYDFIVLWILLKRK
;
A
#
# COMPACT_ATOMS: atom_id res chain seq x y z
N MET A 1 45.41 73.92 -11.66
CA MET A 1 45.24 74.51 -10.32
C MET A 1 44.32 73.58 -9.51
N PRO A 2 44.57 73.37 -8.21
CA PRO A 2 45.25 72.17 -7.69
C PRO A 2 44.34 71.33 -6.76
N LEU A 3 44.49 69.99 -6.71
CA LEU A 3 45.28 69.18 -5.74
C LEU A 3 44.97 69.39 -4.24
N GLY A 4 44.53 68.31 -3.58
CA GLY A 4 44.78 67.97 -2.17
C GLY A 4 44.54 66.47 -1.97
N ARG A 5 45.57 65.61 -1.97
CA ARG A 5 46.44 65.15 -0.85
C ARG A 5 45.64 64.58 0.33
N GLN A 6 45.66 63.25 0.55
CA GLN A 6 46.57 62.48 1.46
C GLN A 6 46.49 62.97 2.92
N SER A 7 46.23 62.15 3.94
CA SER A 7 46.98 60.96 4.38
C SER A 7 46.25 60.21 5.54
N PRO A 8 46.73 59.04 6.00
CA PRO A 8 46.02 58.08 6.86
C PRO A 8 46.38 58.21 8.35
N THR A 9 45.51 57.72 9.24
CA THR A 9 45.79 57.68 10.68
C THR A 9 45.64 56.25 11.23
N SER A 10 46.81 55.67 11.47
CA SER A 10 47.21 54.88 12.64
C SER A 10 46.42 53.63 13.05
N ALA A 11 47.13 52.51 12.91
CA ALA A 11 46.92 51.26 13.60
C ALA A 11 46.85 51.42 15.13
N VAL A 12 45.94 50.67 15.75
CA VAL A 12 46.15 50.13 17.10
C VAL A 12 45.99 48.62 16.99
N VAL A 13 47.13 47.96 17.16
CA VAL A 13 47.30 46.53 17.37
C VAL A 13 46.60 46.18 18.69
N VAL A 14 45.58 45.35 18.65
CA VAL A 14 45.12 44.62 19.84
C VAL A 14 45.73 43.23 19.78
N GLU A 15 46.59 43.00 20.75
CA GLU A 15 47.43 41.85 20.98
C GLU A 15 46.59 40.57 21.20
N LYS A 16 47.09 39.45 20.67
CA LYS A 16 46.50 38.11 20.79
C LYS A 16 46.54 37.64 22.24
N SER A 17 45.39 37.21 22.77
CA SER A 17 45.32 36.40 23.99
C SER A 17 45.41 34.90 23.63
N PRO A 18 46.22 34.07 24.34
CA PRO A 18 46.53 32.72 23.90
C PRO A 18 45.48 31.67 24.29
N ALA A 19 45.23 30.78 23.34
CA ALA A 19 44.86 29.36 23.46
C ALA A 19 44.05 28.92 24.70
N VAL A 20 42.74 28.77 24.53
CA VAL A 20 41.97 27.74 25.23
C VAL A 20 41.98 26.51 24.33
N GLN A 21 42.80 25.53 24.69
CA GLN A 21 42.79 24.21 24.09
C GLN A 21 41.47 23.54 24.46
N ASN A 22 40.62 23.28 23.47
CA ASN A 22 39.45 22.43 23.66
C ASN A 22 39.92 21.00 23.89
N GLU A 23 39.76 20.52 25.13
CA GLU A 23 39.90 19.10 25.46
C GLU A 23 38.92 18.28 24.59
N PRO A 24 39.32 17.11 24.07
CA PRO A 24 38.38 16.22 23.42
C PRO A 24 37.40 15.69 24.48
N ALA A 25 36.12 16.01 24.32
CA ALA A 25 35.05 15.45 25.12
C ALA A 25 35.16 13.92 25.08
N LEU A 26 35.43 13.32 26.24
CA LEU A 26 35.33 11.88 26.44
C LEU A 26 33.87 11.48 26.13
N GLN A 27 33.63 10.91 24.96
CA GLN A 27 32.39 10.20 24.69
C GLN A 27 32.33 9.02 25.65
N THR A 28 31.61 9.19 26.75
CA THR A 28 31.20 8.09 27.61
C THR A 28 30.13 7.30 26.86
N SER A 29 30.56 6.42 25.94
CA SER A 29 29.69 5.37 25.42
C SER A 29 29.21 4.56 26.62
N SER A 30 27.90 4.51 26.85
CA SER A 30 27.34 3.70 27.92
C SER A 30 27.74 2.22 27.72
N PRO A 31 27.98 1.44 28.78
CA PRO A 31 28.34 0.03 28.66
C PRO A 31 27.27 -0.85 28.00
N VAL A 32 26.07 -0.32 27.74
CA VAL A 32 24.91 -1.09 27.26
C VAL A 32 24.98 -1.38 25.75
N ASP A 33 25.73 -0.59 24.97
CA ASP A 33 25.82 -0.78 23.51
C ASP A 33 26.76 -1.93 23.09
N ARG A 34 27.41 -2.60 24.05
CA ARG A 34 28.45 -3.60 23.76
C ARG A 34 27.91 -5.04 23.60
N PHE A 35 26.63 -5.25 23.91
CA PHE A 35 25.89 -6.46 23.57
C PHE A 35 24.71 -6.04 22.71
N GLY A 36 24.83 -6.20 21.40
CA GLY A 36 23.72 -5.98 20.46
C GLY A 36 22.60 -6.98 20.75
N MET A 37 21.76 -6.67 21.74
CA MET A 37 20.41 -7.20 21.76
C MET A 37 19.73 -6.69 20.48
N PRO A 38 19.00 -7.55 19.76
CA PRO A 38 18.09 -7.09 18.71
C PRO A 38 17.23 -5.96 19.30
N ASP A 39 17.02 -4.90 18.53
CA ASP A 39 16.15 -3.78 18.93
C ASP A 39 14.71 -4.31 19.05
N THR A 40 14.36 -4.81 20.24
CA THR A 40 13.09 -5.52 20.49
C THR A 40 11.89 -4.60 20.36
N ASP A 41 12.09 -3.30 20.55
CA ASP A 41 11.03 -2.30 20.48
C ASP A 41 10.56 -2.14 19.02
N ALA A 42 11.51 -2.08 18.08
CA ALA A 42 11.19 -2.03 16.66
C ALA A 42 10.51 -3.31 16.15
N THR A 43 10.88 -4.50 16.63
CA THR A 43 10.22 -5.75 16.20
C THR A 43 8.78 -5.82 16.69
N ASN A 44 8.51 -5.42 17.94
CA ASN A 44 7.17 -5.43 18.52
C ASN A 44 6.23 -4.44 17.80
N GLU A 45 6.71 -3.24 17.45
CA GLU A 45 5.91 -2.25 16.71
C GLU A 45 5.47 -2.75 15.31
N ASN A 46 6.31 -3.53 14.63
CA ASN A 46 5.97 -4.09 13.31
C ASN A 46 4.94 -5.23 13.43
N GLU A 47 5.08 -6.11 14.42
CA GLU A 47 4.10 -7.16 14.70
C GLU A 47 2.73 -6.57 15.06
N ASP A 48 2.71 -5.50 15.86
CA ASP A 48 1.49 -4.77 16.20
C ASP A 48 0.84 -4.14 14.96
N PHE A 49 1.64 -3.54 14.07
CA PHE A 49 1.12 -2.94 12.84
C PHE A 49 0.55 -3.99 11.86
N LEU A 50 1.25 -5.12 11.67
CA LEU A 50 0.77 -6.22 10.84
C LEU A 50 -0.52 -6.84 11.40
N THR A 51 -0.54 -7.09 12.70
CA THR A 51 -1.72 -7.64 13.39
C THR A 51 -2.90 -6.68 13.26
N PHE A 52 -2.67 -5.39 13.47
CA PHE A 52 -3.68 -4.37 13.26
C PHE A 52 -4.17 -4.34 11.80
N GLY A 53 -3.26 -4.38 10.83
CA GLY A 53 -3.60 -4.40 9.40
C GLY A 53 -4.50 -5.59 9.05
N VAL A 54 -4.09 -6.81 9.42
CA VAL A 54 -4.90 -8.02 9.20
C VAL A 54 -6.27 -7.92 9.88
N LEU A 55 -6.34 -7.42 11.12
CA LEU A 55 -7.61 -7.23 11.82
C LEU A 55 -8.49 -6.17 11.16
N ALA A 56 -7.90 -5.10 10.63
CA ALA A 56 -8.63 -4.07 9.88
C ALA A 56 -9.24 -4.65 8.60
N GLU A 57 -8.47 -5.46 7.85
CA GLU A 57 -8.97 -6.16 6.67
C GLU A 57 -10.10 -7.13 7.02
N LEU A 58 -9.91 -7.97 8.03
CA LEU A 58 -10.98 -8.89 8.48
C LEU A 58 -12.20 -8.13 9.02
N GLY A 59 -12.00 -6.96 9.61
CA GLY A 59 -13.06 -6.02 9.97
C GLY A 59 -13.85 -5.56 8.75
N LEU A 60 -13.20 -5.31 7.61
CA LEU A 60 -13.85 -4.97 6.35
C LEU A 60 -14.72 -6.13 5.81
N ALA A 61 -14.23 -7.37 5.94
CA ALA A 61 -15.06 -8.55 5.65
C ALA A 61 -16.31 -8.58 6.55
N ALA A 62 -16.16 -8.28 7.85
CA ALA A 62 -17.29 -8.17 8.78
C ALA A 62 -18.29 -7.06 8.37
N LEU A 63 -17.78 -5.89 7.93
CA LEU A 63 -18.61 -4.81 7.38
C LEU A 63 -19.41 -5.26 6.16
N THR A 64 -18.83 -6.12 5.32
CA THR A 64 -19.54 -6.68 4.16
C THR A 64 -20.79 -7.44 4.58
N PHE A 65 -20.68 -8.28 5.61
CA PHE A 65 -21.82 -9.02 6.16
C PHE A 65 -22.85 -8.09 6.83
N LEU A 66 -22.39 -7.04 7.52
CA LEU A 66 -23.27 -6.03 8.09
C LEU A 66 -24.07 -5.32 6.99
N PHE A 67 -23.42 -4.90 5.90
CA PHE A 67 -24.10 -4.26 4.79
C PHE A 67 -25.05 -5.21 4.05
N ALA A 68 -24.65 -6.46 3.84
CA ALA A 68 -25.52 -7.48 3.26
C ALA A 68 -26.78 -7.71 4.12
N TRP A 69 -26.63 -7.71 5.45
CA TRP A 69 -27.77 -7.80 6.38
C TRP A 69 -28.70 -6.58 6.30
N MET A 70 -28.15 -5.36 6.23
CA MET A 70 -28.94 -4.13 6.20
C MET A 70 -29.59 -3.82 4.84
N LEU A 71 -28.88 -4.10 3.75
CA LEU A 71 -29.20 -3.62 2.41
C LEU A 71 -29.51 -4.73 1.41
N GLY A 72 -29.42 -5.99 1.85
CA GLY A 72 -29.57 -7.19 1.03
C GLY A 72 -28.31 -7.53 0.24
N GLY A 73 -28.30 -8.76 -0.30
CA GLY A 73 -27.17 -9.35 -1.03
C GLY A 73 -26.66 -10.63 -0.37
N GLN A 74 -25.93 -11.46 -1.12
CA GLN A 74 -25.41 -12.74 -0.64
C GLN A 74 -23.91 -12.90 -0.97
N PRO A 75 -23.03 -12.05 -0.39
CA PRO A 75 -21.59 -12.11 -0.69
C PRO A 75 -20.96 -13.46 -0.35
N LEU A 76 -21.42 -14.08 0.74
CA LEU A 76 -20.97 -15.42 1.13
C LEU A 76 -21.31 -16.48 0.08
N GLU A 77 -22.47 -16.34 -0.57
CA GLU A 77 -22.90 -17.30 -1.58
C GLU A 77 -21.96 -17.25 -2.79
N ALA A 78 -21.59 -16.04 -3.24
CA ALA A 78 -20.60 -15.87 -4.30
C ALA A 78 -19.26 -16.55 -3.95
N TRP A 79 -18.78 -16.36 -2.71
CA TRP A 79 -17.56 -17.00 -2.25
C TRP A 79 -17.68 -18.53 -2.20
N ILE A 80 -18.71 -19.07 -1.55
CA ILE A 80 -18.92 -20.52 -1.40
C ILE A 80 -19.08 -21.19 -2.77
N ASN A 81 -19.81 -20.56 -3.69
CA ASN A 81 -20.06 -21.10 -5.03
C ASN A 81 -18.77 -21.33 -5.80
N ASP A 82 -17.74 -20.51 -5.58
CA ASP A 82 -16.45 -20.67 -6.24
C ASP A 82 -15.68 -21.92 -5.82
N TRP A 83 -15.99 -22.47 -4.63
CA TRP A 83 -15.34 -23.65 -4.06
C TRP A 83 -16.17 -24.92 -4.19
N ARG A 84 -17.42 -24.85 -4.68
CA ARG A 84 -18.31 -26.02 -4.79
C ARG A 84 -17.78 -27.09 -5.75
N ASP A 85 -17.18 -26.66 -6.86
CA ASP A 85 -16.57 -27.55 -7.85
C ASP A 85 -15.04 -27.35 -7.84
N PRO A 86 -14.25 -28.38 -7.47
CA PRO A 86 -12.80 -28.29 -7.45
C PRO A 86 -12.16 -27.89 -8.79
N LEU A 87 -12.72 -28.32 -9.93
CA LEU A 87 -12.19 -27.96 -11.25
C LEU A 87 -12.42 -26.49 -11.55
N VAL A 88 -13.58 -25.96 -11.17
CA VAL A 88 -13.89 -24.53 -11.28
C VAL A 88 -12.97 -23.71 -10.38
N ALA A 89 -12.77 -24.15 -9.14
CA ALA A 89 -11.86 -23.48 -8.19
C ALA A 89 -10.43 -23.42 -8.72
N VAL A 90 -9.87 -24.55 -9.17
CA VAL A 90 -8.51 -24.62 -9.76
C VAL A 90 -8.41 -23.73 -11.00
N THR A 91 -9.43 -23.74 -11.86
CA THR A 91 -9.45 -22.90 -13.06
C THR A 91 -9.44 -21.42 -12.70
N ARG A 92 -10.24 -21.00 -11.72
CA ARG A 92 -10.32 -19.60 -11.26
C ARG A 92 -9.05 -19.15 -10.56
N ILE A 93 -8.41 -20.02 -9.77
CA ILE A 93 -7.08 -19.76 -9.20
C ILE A 93 -6.06 -19.56 -10.34
N GLY A 94 -6.06 -20.43 -11.35
CA GLY A 94 -5.18 -20.29 -12.52
C GLY A 94 -5.43 -18.99 -13.29
N ILE A 95 -6.68 -18.62 -13.52
CA ILE A 95 -7.07 -17.34 -14.14
C ILE A 95 -6.57 -16.17 -13.28
N GLY A 96 -6.78 -16.20 -11.96
CA GLY A 96 -6.33 -15.16 -11.05
C GLY A 96 -4.82 -14.95 -11.08
N LEU A 97 -4.04 -16.05 -11.01
CA LEU A 97 -2.58 -16.00 -11.10
C LEU A 97 -2.09 -15.42 -12.43
N LEU A 98 -2.72 -15.79 -13.54
CA LEU A 98 -2.41 -15.20 -14.86
C LEU A 98 -2.81 -13.73 -14.93
N ALA A 99 -3.95 -13.37 -14.34
CA ALA A 99 -4.45 -12.00 -14.28
C ALA A 99 -3.60 -11.08 -13.41
N THR A 100 -2.75 -11.61 -12.54
CA THR A 100 -1.71 -10.87 -11.82
C THR A 100 -0.65 -10.30 -12.78
N LEU A 101 -0.33 -11.00 -13.88
CA LEU A 101 0.79 -10.64 -14.75
C LEU A 101 0.62 -9.26 -15.42
N PRO A 102 -0.55 -8.89 -16.00
CA PRO A 102 -0.77 -7.53 -16.50
C PRO A 102 -0.59 -6.45 -15.43
N MET A 103 -1.03 -6.69 -14.19
CA MET A 103 -0.88 -5.72 -13.10
C MET A 103 0.60 -5.54 -12.74
N LEU A 104 1.37 -6.63 -12.65
CA LEU A 104 2.81 -6.58 -12.43
C LEU A 104 3.55 -5.90 -13.58
N LEU A 105 3.12 -6.12 -14.82
CA LEU A 105 3.67 -5.42 -15.99
C LEU A 105 3.41 -3.92 -15.89
N VAL A 106 2.19 -3.50 -15.54
CA VAL A 106 1.85 -2.09 -15.32
C VAL A 106 2.73 -1.51 -14.22
N TYR A 107 2.82 -2.15 -13.05
CA TYR A 107 3.73 -1.73 -11.98
C TYR A 107 5.16 -1.59 -12.48
N ALA A 108 5.71 -2.59 -13.17
CA ALA A 108 7.08 -2.59 -13.67
C ALA A 108 7.34 -1.49 -14.72
N VAL A 109 6.34 -1.14 -15.53
CA VAL A 109 6.44 -0.02 -16.47
C VAL A 109 6.41 1.30 -15.70
N LEU A 110 5.42 1.50 -14.83
CA LEU A 110 5.25 2.73 -14.06
C LEU A 110 6.46 3.02 -13.16
N ASP A 111 7.02 2.01 -12.51
CA ASP A 111 8.20 2.13 -11.65
C ASP A 111 9.45 2.68 -12.37
N ARG A 112 9.51 2.56 -13.71
CA ARG A 112 10.62 3.05 -14.53
C ARG A 112 10.40 4.44 -15.12
N LEU A 113 9.20 5.00 -14.99
CA LEU A 113 8.85 6.27 -15.61
C LEU A 113 9.13 7.43 -14.63
N PRO A 114 9.95 8.43 -15.00
CA PRO A 114 10.25 9.59 -14.15
C PRO A 114 9.12 10.63 -14.23
N LEU A 115 7.91 10.25 -13.80
CA LEU A 115 6.73 11.11 -13.81
C LEU A 115 6.40 11.57 -12.39
N ALA A 116 6.20 12.87 -12.19
CA ALA A 116 5.92 13.45 -10.88
C ALA A 116 4.73 12.80 -10.11
N PRO A 117 3.60 12.41 -10.76
CA PRO A 117 2.55 11.66 -10.07
C PRO A 117 3.02 10.31 -9.53
N LEU A 118 3.91 9.60 -10.23
CA LEU A 118 4.40 8.29 -9.81
C LEU A 118 5.39 8.40 -8.65
N GLU A 119 6.26 9.41 -8.67
CA GLU A 119 7.11 9.74 -7.52
C GLU A 119 6.29 10.04 -6.26
N SER A 120 5.15 10.73 -6.42
CA SER A 120 4.24 11.01 -5.30
C SER A 120 3.60 9.73 -4.74
N ILE A 121 3.29 8.75 -5.60
CA ILE A 121 2.80 7.43 -5.19
C ILE A 121 3.88 6.68 -4.40
N HIS A 122 5.11 6.59 -4.95
CA HIS A 122 6.21 5.91 -4.28
C HIS A 122 6.46 6.48 -2.88
N LYS A 123 6.52 7.82 -2.77
CA LYS A 123 6.69 8.49 -1.49
C LYS A 123 5.54 8.19 -0.52
N ALA A 124 4.30 8.26 -1.00
CA ALA A 124 3.14 8.01 -0.14
C ALA A 124 3.10 6.57 0.37
N VAL A 125 3.37 5.58 -0.50
CA VAL A 125 3.48 4.17 -0.14
C VAL A 125 4.64 3.93 0.81
N GLU A 126 5.79 4.58 0.59
CA GLU A 126 6.93 4.46 1.49
C GLU A 126 6.61 4.98 2.89
N ASP A 127 6.07 6.19 2.98
CA ASP A 127 5.83 6.87 4.25
C ASP A 127 4.69 6.24 5.07
N HIS A 128 3.65 5.71 4.42
CA HIS A 128 2.48 5.17 5.11
C HIS A 128 2.53 3.65 5.32
N LEU A 129 3.24 2.92 4.44
CA LEU A 129 3.22 1.46 4.42
C LEU A 129 4.62 0.85 4.60
N LEU A 130 5.57 1.13 3.69
CA LEU A 130 6.84 0.40 3.68
C LEU A 130 7.71 0.68 4.89
N ARG A 131 7.69 1.89 5.47
CA ARG A 131 8.42 2.18 6.72
C ARG A 131 7.91 1.33 7.89
N ARG A 132 6.60 1.09 7.96
CA ARG A 132 5.94 0.30 9.01
C ARG A 132 5.97 -1.21 8.78
N LEU A 133 6.35 -1.64 7.58
CA LEU A 133 6.56 -3.04 7.22
C LEU A 133 8.04 -3.38 7.09
N ALA A 134 8.95 -2.49 7.49
CA ALA A 134 10.39 -2.62 7.19
C ALA A 134 10.99 -3.92 7.72
N ASN A 135 10.53 -4.40 8.88
CA ASN A 135 10.98 -5.65 9.50
C ASN A 135 9.90 -6.74 9.49
N ALA A 136 8.84 -6.56 8.70
CA ALA A 136 7.82 -7.59 8.53
C ALA A 136 8.45 -8.84 7.93
N ASP A 137 8.16 -9.99 8.51
CA ASP A 137 8.58 -11.27 7.94
C ASP A 137 7.69 -11.66 6.74
N LEU A 138 8.13 -12.65 5.98
CA LEU A 138 7.42 -13.08 4.77
C LEU A 138 6.01 -13.59 5.09
N ALA A 139 5.83 -14.23 6.26
CA ALA A 139 4.55 -14.75 6.68
C ALA A 139 3.56 -13.63 7.02
N GLY A 140 4.00 -12.58 7.70
CA GLY A 140 3.21 -11.39 7.98
C GLY A 140 2.77 -10.67 6.71
N ILE A 141 3.67 -10.50 5.73
CA ILE A 141 3.34 -9.90 4.43
C ILE A 141 2.31 -10.77 3.68
N ALA A 142 2.49 -12.10 3.69
CA ALA A 142 1.54 -13.02 3.06
C ALA A 142 0.17 -12.98 3.75
N ALA A 143 0.14 -12.95 5.09
CA ALA A 143 -1.09 -12.87 5.86
C ALA A 143 -1.86 -11.58 5.58
N LEU A 144 -1.16 -10.44 5.53
CA LEU A 144 -1.77 -9.15 5.19
C LEU A 144 -2.35 -9.16 3.76
N ALA A 145 -1.58 -9.61 2.77
CA ALA A 145 -2.03 -9.66 1.38
C ALA A 145 -3.22 -10.63 1.18
N LEU A 146 -3.21 -11.77 1.88
CA LEU A 146 -4.34 -12.72 1.87
C LEU A 146 -5.58 -12.13 2.53
N ALA A 147 -5.42 -11.41 3.65
CA ALA A 147 -6.52 -10.77 4.35
C ALA A 147 -7.16 -9.68 3.47
N ALA A 148 -6.35 -8.81 2.86
CA ALA A 148 -6.80 -7.77 1.95
C ALA A 148 -7.51 -8.35 0.73
N GLY A 149 -6.85 -9.26 0.00
CA GLY A 149 -7.44 -9.89 -1.19
C GLY A 149 -8.72 -10.68 -0.90
N PHE A 150 -8.88 -11.26 0.30
CA PHE A 150 -10.14 -11.88 0.72
C PHE A 150 -11.21 -10.83 1.06
N ALA A 151 -10.90 -9.92 1.99
CA ALA A 151 -11.88 -9.03 2.58
C ALA A 151 -12.37 -7.96 1.60
N GLU A 152 -11.45 -7.37 0.85
CA GLU A 152 -11.77 -6.33 -0.11
C GLU A 152 -12.56 -6.90 -1.29
N GLU A 153 -12.16 -8.04 -1.85
CA GLU A 153 -12.93 -8.63 -2.96
C GLU A 153 -14.31 -9.11 -2.50
N MET A 154 -14.45 -9.59 -1.26
CA MET A 154 -15.75 -9.88 -0.68
C MET A 154 -16.63 -8.63 -0.64
N LEU A 155 -16.10 -7.50 -0.17
CA LEU A 155 -16.84 -6.23 -0.08
C LEU A 155 -17.19 -5.68 -1.45
N PHE A 156 -16.19 -5.47 -2.30
CA PHE A 156 -16.35 -4.74 -3.55
C PHE A 156 -16.96 -5.61 -4.64
N ARG A 157 -16.52 -6.86 -4.79
CA ARG A 157 -16.94 -7.74 -5.92
C ARG A 157 -18.00 -8.73 -5.49
N GLY A 158 -17.95 -9.20 -4.25
CA GLY A 158 -18.97 -10.09 -3.68
C GLY A 158 -20.26 -9.39 -3.30
N TRP A 159 -20.21 -8.11 -2.91
CA TRP A 159 -21.38 -7.37 -2.46
C TRP A 159 -21.67 -6.08 -3.26
N LEU A 160 -20.78 -5.09 -3.26
CA LEU A 160 -21.10 -3.75 -3.78
C LEU A 160 -21.36 -3.76 -5.30
N GLN A 161 -20.47 -4.36 -6.09
CA GLN A 161 -20.58 -4.45 -7.54
C GLN A 161 -21.89 -5.13 -7.99
N PRO A 162 -22.23 -6.36 -7.55
CA PRO A 162 -23.49 -6.99 -7.92
C PRO A 162 -24.69 -6.21 -7.38
N ARG A 163 -24.60 -5.62 -6.18
CA ARG A 163 -25.70 -4.82 -5.62
C ARG A 163 -26.03 -3.60 -6.49
N ILE A 164 -25.03 -2.86 -6.94
CA ILE A 164 -25.23 -1.73 -7.86
C ILE A 164 -25.74 -2.22 -9.21
N ALA A 165 -25.23 -3.36 -9.71
CA ALA A 165 -25.71 -3.93 -10.97
C ALA A 165 -27.20 -4.29 -10.92
N ASP A 166 -27.65 -4.89 -9.82
CA ASP A 166 -29.06 -5.23 -9.59
C ASP A 166 -29.95 -4.00 -9.45
N LEU A 167 -29.47 -2.96 -8.74
CA LEU A 167 -30.21 -1.71 -8.54
C LEU A 167 -30.42 -0.93 -9.85
N VAL A 168 -29.42 -0.92 -10.72
CA VAL A 168 -29.48 -0.20 -12.01
C VAL A 168 -30.23 -1.01 -13.07
N GLY A 169 -30.07 -2.34 -13.07
CA GLY A 169 -30.75 -3.21 -14.02
C GLY A 169 -30.22 -3.14 -15.45
N HIS A 170 -30.79 -3.95 -16.34
CA HIS A 170 -30.34 -4.09 -17.73
C HIS A 170 -30.68 -2.84 -18.57
N PRO A 171 -29.82 -2.42 -19.54
CA PRO A 171 -28.55 -3.02 -19.94
C PRO A 171 -27.31 -2.50 -19.20
N TRP A 172 -27.46 -1.48 -18.35
CA TRP A 172 -26.34 -0.72 -17.81
C TRP A 172 -25.80 -1.26 -16.49
N GLY A 173 -26.50 -2.19 -15.85
CA GLY A 173 -26.20 -2.69 -14.51
C GLY A 173 -24.76 -3.17 -14.35
N VAL A 174 -24.26 -4.01 -15.26
CA VAL A 174 -22.89 -4.53 -15.19
C VAL A 174 -21.85 -3.41 -15.19
N TRP A 175 -22.00 -2.43 -16.10
CA TRP A 175 -21.08 -1.31 -16.23
C TRP A 175 -21.16 -0.35 -15.04
N ALA A 176 -22.37 -0.08 -14.54
CA ALA A 176 -22.57 0.73 -13.35
C ALA A 176 -21.97 0.06 -12.11
N GLY A 177 -22.17 -1.27 -11.97
CA GLY A 177 -21.59 -2.07 -10.90
C GLY A 177 -20.07 -1.99 -10.87
N ILE A 178 -19.43 -2.25 -12.02
CA ILE A 178 -17.97 -2.13 -12.15
C ILE A 178 -17.53 -0.70 -11.83
N GLY A 179 -18.16 0.31 -12.45
CA GLY A 179 -17.76 1.71 -12.29
C GLY A 179 -17.85 2.19 -10.84
N VAL A 180 -19.00 2.01 -10.19
CA VAL A 180 -19.22 2.48 -8.82
C VAL A 180 -18.33 1.73 -7.82
N ALA A 181 -18.23 0.41 -7.92
CA ALA A 181 -17.38 -0.36 -7.02
C ALA A 181 -15.89 0.00 -7.19
N SER A 182 -15.44 0.28 -8.41
CA SER A 182 -14.04 0.67 -8.68
C SER A 182 -13.71 2.07 -8.18
N VAL A 183 -14.63 3.02 -8.29
CA VAL A 183 -14.46 4.35 -7.71
C VAL A 183 -14.43 4.26 -6.19
N ALA A 184 -15.35 3.51 -5.58
CA ALA A 184 -15.36 3.28 -4.13
C ALA A 184 -14.04 2.64 -3.66
N PHE A 185 -13.55 1.63 -4.39
CA PHE A 185 -12.25 1.00 -4.12
C PHE A 185 -11.12 2.03 -4.12
N GLY A 186 -11.01 2.87 -5.16
CA GLY A 186 -9.96 3.88 -5.22
C GLY A 186 -10.07 4.97 -4.14
N VAL A 187 -11.29 5.32 -3.72
CA VAL A 187 -11.52 6.25 -2.60
C VAL A 187 -11.09 5.64 -1.27
N CYS A 188 -11.30 4.34 -1.05
CA CYS A 188 -10.78 3.65 0.13
C CYS A 188 -9.25 3.58 0.16
N HIS A 189 -8.61 3.63 -1.00
CA HIS A 189 -7.15 3.65 -1.17
C HIS A 189 -6.57 5.07 -1.27
N TRP A 190 -7.18 6.06 -0.64
CA TRP A 190 -6.74 7.44 -0.81
C TRP A 190 -5.49 7.80 0.01
N LEU A 191 -4.30 7.53 -0.56
CA LEU A 191 -3.03 8.10 -0.05
C LEU A 191 -2.74 9.46 -0.68
N ASN A 192 -2.99 9.55 -1.98
CA ASN A 192 -3.01 10.79 -2.77
C ASN A 192 -3.89 10.56 -4.00
N TRP A 193 -4.14 11.62 -4.78
CA TRP A 193 -5.03 11.53 -5.95
C TRP A 193 -4.53 10.54 -7.01
N ALA A 194 -3.21 10.42 -7.22
CA ALA A 194 -2.62 9.58 -8.24
C ALA A 194 -2.73 8.10 -7.84
N TYR A 195 -2.51 7.80 -6.56
CA TYR A 195 -2.68 6.47 -6.00
C TYR A 195 -4.15 6.05 -6.00
N ALA A 196 -5.07 6.95 -5.62
CA ALA A 196 -6.51 6.70 -5.69
C ALA A 196 -6.97 6.42 -7.14
N LEU A 197 -6.48 7.17 -8.12
CA LEU A 197 -6.77 6.93 -9.53
C LEU A 197 -6.23 5.58 -10.01
N LEU A 198 -4.98 5.25 -9.66
CA LEU A 198 -4.39 3.95 -10.00
C LEU A 198 -5.19 2.81 -9.37
N ALA A 199 -5.57 2.95 -8.10
CA ALA A 199 -6.41 2.00 -7.38
C ALA A 199 -7.79 1.87 -8.03
N THR A 200 -8.41 2.94 -8.52
CA THR A 200 -9.65 2.87 -9.30
C THR A 200 -9.47 2.09 -10.60
N LEU A 201 -8.36 2.29 -11.33
CA LEU A 201 -8.09 1.54 -12.58
C LEU A 201 -7.88 0.05 -12.33
N ILE A 202 -7.13 -0.30 -11.27
CA ILE A 202 -7.02 -1.67 -10.78
C ILE A 202 -8.41 -2.20 -10.36
N GLY A 203 -9.20 -1.32 -9.73
CA GLY A 203 -10.58 -1.55 -9.37
C GLY A 203 -11.42 -2.06 -10.52
N VAL A 204 -11.35 -1.35 -11.65
CA VAL A 204 -12.05 -1.67 -12.91
C VAL A 204 -11.58 -3.01 -13.47
N TYR A 205 -10.27 -3.26 -13.45
CA TYR A 205 -9.70 -4.51 -13.94
C TYR A 205 -10.18 -5.72 -13.13
N LEU A 206 -10.13 -5.65 -11.80
CA LEU A 206 -10.63 -6.71 -10.92
C LEU A 206 -12.15 -6.87 -11.01
N GLY A 207 -12.89 -5.77 -11.18
CA GLY A 207 -14.34 -5.79 -11.40
C GLY A 207 -14.73 -6.46 -12.73
N TRP A 208 -13.98 -6.19 -13.81
CA TRP A 208 -14.11 -6.91 -15.08
C TRP A 208 -13.75 -8.39 -14.91
N LEU A 209 -12.67 -8.69 -14.17
CA LEU A 209 -12.24 -10.05 -13.92
C LEU A 209 -13.32 -10.87 -13.20
N ALA A 210 -13.99 -10.29 -12.20
CA ALA A 210 -15.13 -10.92 -11.51
C ALA A 210 -16.25 -11.33 -12.48
N VAL A 211 -16.59 -10.44 -13.42
CA VAL A 211 -17.60 -10.72 -14.46
C VAL A 211 -17.10 -11.80 -15.42
N PHE A 212 -15.85 -11.71 -15.87
CA PHE A 212 -15.24 -12.65 -16.79
C PHE A 212 -15.14 -14.07 -16.21
N SER A 213 -14.70 -14.21 -14.95
CA SER A 213 -14.59 -15.50 -14.27
C SER A 213 -15.89 -15.99 -13.64
N ASN A 214 -16.95 -15.17 -13.71
CA ASN A 214 -18.26 -15.41 -13.09
C ASN A 214 -18.15 -15.75 -11.59
N GLY A 215 -17.29 -15.04 -10.86
CA GLY A 215 -16.94 -15.38 -9.47
C GLY A 215 -15.87 -14.45 -8.94
N ILE A 216 -15.67 -14.47 -7.62
CA ILE A 216 -14.77 -13.53 -6.91
C ILE A 216 -13.43 -14.16 -6.52
N LEU A 217 -13.27 -15.47 -6.66
CA LEU A 217 -12.02 -16.17 -6.38
C LEU A 217 -10.89 -15.75 -7.31
N ALA A 218 -11.15 -15.59 -8.61
CA ALA A 218 -10.12 -15.14 -9.55
C ALA A 218 -9.59 -13.73 -9.23
N PRO A 219 -10.44 -12.70 -9.00
CA PRO A 219 -9.93 -11.40 -8.56
C PRO A 219 -9.30 -11.44 -7.17
N ALA A 220 -9.78 -12.25 -6.22
CA ALA A 220 -9.14 -12.38 -4.90
C ALA A 220 -7.72 -12.95 -4.99
N VAL A 221 -7.51 -13.95 -5.84
CA VAL A 221 -6.18 -14.52 -6.10
C VAL A 221 -5.29 -13.51 -6.82
N ALA A 222 -5.80 -12.79 -7.81
CA ALA A 222 -5.04 -11.77 -8.54
C ALA A 222 -4.59 -10.63 -7.61
N HIS A 223 -5.50 -10.12 -6.79
CA HIS A 223 -5.26 -9.05 -5.84
C HIS A 223 -4.24 -9.48 -4.77
N THR A 224 -4.49 -10.60 -4.07
CA THR A 224 -3.56 -11.17 -3.09
C THR A 224 -2.15 -11.34 -3.67
N SER A 225 -2.05 -11.92 -4.87
CA SER A 225 -0.77 -12.21 -5.51
C SER A 225 -0.03 -10.93 -5.89
N TYR A 226 -0.74 -9.94 -6.42
CA TYR A 226 -0.17 -8.66 -6.78
C TYR A 226 0.39 -7.94 -5.57
N ASP A 227 -0.40 -7.81 -4.50
CA ASP A 227 0.01 -7.12 -3.27
C ASP A 227 1.21 -7.79 -2.63
N PHE A 228 1.16 -9.12 -2.47
CA PHE A 228 2.27 -9.89 -1.92
C PHE A 228 3.56 -9.68 -2.71
N ILE A 229 3.50 -9.79 -4.05
CA ILE A 229 4.68 -9.68 -4.90
C ILE A 229 5.23 -8.25 -4.90
N VAL A 230 4.37 -7.24 -5.03
CA VAL A 230 4.79 -5.83 -5.06
C VAL A 230 5.36 -5.40 -3.71
N LEU A 231 4.71 -5.75 -2.59
CA LEU A 231 5.23 -5.47 -1.25
C LEU A 231 6.58 -6.15 -1.03
N TRP A 232 6.71 -7.42 -1.42
CA TRP A 232 7.97 -8.13 -1.32
C TRP A 232 9.10 -7.45 -2.13
N ILE A 233 8.82 -7.07 -3.38
CA ILE A 233 9.77 -6.35 -4.24
C ILE A 233 10.16 -5.01 -3.59
N LEU A 234 9.20 -4.24 -3.11
CA LEU A 234 9.44 -2.91 -2.53
C LEU A 234 10.26 -3.00 -1.23
N LEU A 235 9.96 -3.97 -0.36
CA LEU A 235 10.71 -4.18 0.88
C LEU A 235 12.14 -4.66 0.64
N LYS A 236 12.39 -5.40 -0.44
CA LYS A 236 13.74 -5.85 -0.83
C LYS A 236 14.60 -4.81 -1.52
N ARG A 237 14.03 -3.69 -1.97
CA ARG A 237 14.76 -2.61 -2.65
C ARG A 237 15.35 -1.56 -1.70
N LYS A 238 15.12 -1.69 -0.40
CA LYS A 238 15.76 -0.86 0.63
C LYS A 238 17.25 -1.16 0.77
#